data_AF-A0A0D8XAH0-F1
#
_entry.id   AF-A0A0D8XAH0-F1
#
_cell.length_a   1.000
_cell.length_b   1.000
_cell.length_c   1.000
_cell.angle_alpha   90.00
_cell.angle_beta   90.00
_cell.angle_gamma   90.00
#
_symmetry.space_group_name_H-M   'P 1'
#
loop_
_entity.id
_entity.type
_entity.pdbx_description
1 polymer ?
#
loop_
_entity_poly.entity_id
_entity_poly.type
_entity_poly.pdbx_seq_one_letter_code
_entity_poly.pdbx_strand_id
1 'polypeptide(L)'
;MLEFTDPGLSRTGGREMAIKRADLALLFYSALSLSSLHHLQTLKEDLEMKIHMPLRLVCDIDEVIEDEEDGGSTGISSVSEGYESDTDRDSRIRRHNSMEKFRKTNEEGGIAIEQGQKWANELGSECEFIVLSSSQFTDANTFLENIINSIHKYRKRNMRTFLKHLKSRSKSSTQKLDKTRDSRESTKSSISSSYSDIENKSKVCTIM
;
A
#
# COMPACT_ATOMS: atom_id res chain seq x y z
N MET A 1 14.69 10.01 9.79
CA MET A 1 15.03 8.65 9.29
C MET A 1 13.74 7.97 8.89
N LEU A 2 13.69 7.23 7.77
CA LEU A 2 12.49 6.49 7.35
C LEU A 2 12.61 5.04 7.82
N GLU A 3 11.52 4.49 8.35
CA GLU A 3 11.38 3.08 8.70
C GLU A 3 10.28 2.48 7.84
N PHE A 4 10.60 1.49 7.02
CA PHE A 4 9.64 0.80 6.16
C PHE A 4 9.15 -0.47 6.83
N THR A 5 7.86 -0.74 6.75
CA THR A 5 7.26 -1.96 7.29
C THR A 5 6.26 -2.50 6.29
N ASP A 6 6.39 -3.79 5.96
CA ASP A 6 5.43 -4.51 5.14
C ASP A 6 4.66 -5.53 5.98
N PRO A 7 3.38 -5.29 6.29
CA PRO A 7 2.55 -6.25 7.00
C PRO A 7 1.93 -7.34 6.10
N GLY A 8 2.12 -7.25 4.78
CA GLY A 8 1.51 -8.13 3.78
C GLY A 8 0.01 -7.91 3.57
N LEU A 9 -0.54 -8.72 2.66
CA LEU A 9 -1.94 -8.66 2.21
C LEU A 9 -2.92 -9.44 3.09
N SER A 10 -2.45 -10.28 4.02
CA SER A 10 -3.34 -11.06 4.88
C SER A 10 -4.04 -10.19 5.93
N ARG A 11 -5.35 -10.41 6.13
CA ARG A 11 -6.13 -9.71 7.17
C ARG A 11 -5.74 -10.18 8.56
N THR A 12 -4.73 -9.53 9.12
CA THR A 12 -4.19 -9.80 10.45
C THR A 12 -4.28 -8.55 11.32
N GLY A 13 -4.36 -8.74 12.65
CA GLY A 13 -4.27 -7.62 13.59
C GLY A 13 -2.93 -6.86 13.48
N GLY A 14 -1.86 -7.55 13.05
CA GLY A 14 -0.56 -6.92 12.76
C GLY A 14 -0.65 -5.90 11.64
N ARG A 15 -1.36 -6.22 10.55
CA ARG A 15 -1.60 -5.32 9.41
C ARG A 15 -2.34 -4.06 9.81
N GLU A 16 -3.46 -4.21 10.50
CA GLU A 16 -4.21 -3.07 11.01
C GLU A 16 -3.33 -2.17 11.89
N MET A 17 -2.51 -2.76 12.75
CA MET A 17 -1.63 -2.01 13.64
C MET A 17 -0.49 -1.31 12.92
N ALA A 18 0.08 -1.92 11.88
CA ALA A 18 1.09 -1.29 11.02
C ALA A 18 0.50 -0.08 10.28
N ILE A 19 -0.66 -0.26 9.64
CA ILE A 19 -1.39 0.83 8.96
C ILE A 19 -1.74 1.93 9.96
N LYS A 20 -2.26 1.60 11.15
CA LYS A 20 -2.62 2.57 12.21
C LYS A 20 -1.41 3.38 12.70
N ARG A 21 -0.22 2.78 12.77
CA ARG A 21 1.00 3.42 13.29
C ARG A 21 1.83 4.18 12.25
N ALA A 22 1.57 3.98 10.95
CA ALA A 22 2.35 4.62 9.90
C ALA A 22 2.09 6.13 9.79
N ASP A 23 3.08 6.89 9.34
CA ASP A 23 2.94 8.29 8.97
C ASP A 23 2.55 8.47 7.49
N LEU A 24 2.75 7.44 6.67
CA LEU A 24 2.38 7.36 5.26
C LEU A 24 2.17 5.89 4.86
N ALA A 25 1.25 5.61 3.93
CA ALA A 25 1.14 4.30 3.30
C ALA A 25 1.42 4.37 1.79
N LEU A 26 2.19 3.40 1.30
CA LEU A 26 2.46 3.12 -0.09
C LEU A 26 1.83 1.77 -0.42
N LEU A 27 0.95 1.77 -1.42
CA LEU A 27 0.31 0.57 -1.94
C LEU A 27 0.86 0.31 -3.33
N PHE A 28 1.46 -0.85 -3.56
CA PHE A 28 2.05 -1.21 -4.85
C PHE A 28 1.24 -2.30 -5.52
N TYR A 29 1.04 -2.16 -6.83
CA TYR A 29 0.48 -3.22 -7.67
C TYR A 29 1.13 -3.19 -9.04
N SER A 30 1.09 -4.33 -9.74
CA SER A 30 1.60 -4.42 -11.10
C SER A 30 0.50 -4.07 -12.10
N ALA A 31 0.82 -3.23 -13.09
CA ALA A 31 -0.06 -2.97 -14.22
C ALA A 31 -0.41 -4.27 -14.97
N LEU A 32 0.50 -5.24 -14.99
CA LEU A 32 0.33 -6.48 -15.75
C LEU A 32 -0.54 -7.52 -15.03
N SER A 33 -0.87 -7.30 -13.75
CA SER A 33 -1.66 -8.21 -12.96
C SER A 33 -2.81 -7.47 -12.29
N LEU A 34 -3.98 -7.50 -12.91
CA LEU A 34 -5.20 -6.91 -12.32
C LEU A 34 -5.54 -7.55 -10.96
N SER A 35 -5.18 -8.82 -10.77
CA SER A 35 -5.31 -9.52 -9.49
C SER A 35 -4.58 -8.80 -8.36
N SER A 36 -3.38 -8.24 -8.62
CA SER A 36 -2.63 -7.49 -7.62
C SER A 36 -3.39 -6.24 -7.15
N LEU A 37 -4.05 -5.52 -8.07
CA LEU A 37 -4.93 -4.41 -7.72
C LEU A 37 -6.14 -4.87 -6.88
N HIS A 38 -6.77 -5.98 -7.27
CA HIS A 38 -7.90 -6.54 -6.51
C HIS A 38 -7.50 -6.97 -5.10
N HIS A 39 -6.30 -7.51 -4.90
CA HIS A 39 -5.79 -7.82 -3.56
C HIS A 39 -5.65 -6.57 -2.71
N LEU A 40 -5.13 -5.47 -3.25
CA LEU A 40 -5.07 -4.20 -2.53
C LEU A 40 -6.45 -3.64 -2.20
N GLN A 41 -7.44 -3.83 -3.08
CA GLN A 41 -8.82 -3.36 -2.82
C GLN A 41 -9.44 -3.98 -1.56
N THR A 42 -8.98 -5.17 -1.14
CA THR A 42 -9.41 -5.78 0.14
C THR A 42 -8.99 -4.98 1.36
N LEU A 43 -8.01 -4.08 1.22
CA LEU A 43 -7.51 -3.21 2.29
C LEU A 43 -8.38 -1.97 2.50
N LYS A 44 -9.41 -1.75 1.67
CA LYS A 44 -10.25 -0.55 1.72
C LYS A 44 -10.79 -0.27 3.12
N GLU A 45 -11.29 -1.29 3.82
CA GLU A 45 -11.80 -1.16 5.20
C GLU A 45 -10.70 -0.68 6.17
N ASP A 46 -9.49 -1.20 6.04
CA ASP A 46 -8.36 -0.85 6.92
C ASP A 46 -7.86 0.59 6.68
N LEU A 47 -7.93 1.05 5.43
CA LEU A 47 -7.53 2.38 5.01
C LEU A 47 -8.57 3.44 5.37
N GLU A 48 -9.86 3.13 5.25
CA GLU A 48 -10.97 4.02 5.64
C GLU A 48 -10.95 4.36 7.14
N MET A 49 -10.49 3.43 7.99
CA MET A 49 -10.30 3.68 9.42
C MET A 49 -9.27 4.78 9.72
N LYS A 50 -8.46 5.21 8.75
CA LYS A 50 -7.39 6.18 8.95
C LYS A 50 -7.46 7.38 8.00
N ILE A 51 -8.38 8.29 8.30
CA ILE A 51 -8.66 9.52 7.53
C ILE A 51 -7.49 10.55 7.52
N HIS A 52 -6.46 10.38 8.35
CA HIS A 52 -5.46 11.43 8.61
C HIS A 52 -4.02 11.10 8.20
N MET A 53 -3.84 10.19 7.24
CA MET A 53 -2.54 9.78 6.74
C MET A 53 -2.45 9.95 5.21
N PRO A 54 -1.34 10.49 4.66
CA PRO A 54 -1.11 10.47 3.22
C PRO A 54 -1.08 9.04 2.69
N LEU A 55 -1.73 8.84 1.56
CA LEU A 55 -1.78 7.56 0.85
C LEU A 55 -1.21 7.75 -0.55
N ARG A 56 -0.40 6.80 -1.01
CA ARG A 56 0.02 6.75 -2.41
C ARG A 56 -0.24 5.36 -2.97
N LEU A 57 -0.88 5.32 -4.12
CA LEU A 57 -1.07 4.12 -4.92
C LEU A 57 -0.06 4.14 -6.06
N VAL A 58 0.82 3.16 -6.07
CA VAL A 58 1.92 3.01 -7.01
C VAL A 58 1.62 1.84 -7.94
N CYS A 59 1.56 2.14 -9.23
CA CYS A 59 1.42 1.16 -10.31
C CYS A 59 2.80 0.93 -10.92
N ASP A 60 3.32 -0.29 -10.83
CA ASP A 60 4.53 -0.67 -11.54
C ASP A 60 4.16 -1.22 -12.93
N ILE A 61 4.65 -0.58 -13.99
CA ILE A 61 4.39 -0.99 -15.38
C ILE A 61 5.36 -2.05 -15.88
N ASP A 62 6.36 -2.41 -15.09
CA ASP A 62 7.37 -3.36 -15.53
C ASP A 62 6.89 -4.81 -15.56
N GLU A 63 7.45 -5.53 -16.53
CA GLU A 63 7.29 -6.97 -16.69
C GLU A 63 8.14 -7.69 -15.65
N VAL A 64 7.53 -7.96 -14.50
CA VAL A 64 8.00 -9.05 -13.65
C VAL A 64 7.66 -10.33 -14.40
N ILE A 65 8.66 -10.91 -15.06
CA ILE A 65 8.60 -12.32 -15.45
C ILE A 65 8.55 -13.06 -14.11
N GLU A 66 7.34 -13.29 -13.60
CA GLU A 66 7.15 -14.39 -12.67
C GLU A 66 7.55 -15.62 -13.49
N ASP A 67 8.73 -16.15 -13.19
CA ASP A 67 9.08 -17.51 -13.55
C ASP A 67 7.98 -18.36 -12.93
N GLU A 68 6.88 -18.56 -13.65
CA GLU A 68 5.98 -19.65 -13.38
C GLU A 68 6.84 -20.89 -13.56
N GLU A 69 7.39 -21.33 -12.43
CA GLU A 69 8.01 -22.62 -12.19
C GLU A 69 6.89 -23.66 -12.30
N ASP A 70 6.30 -23.74 -13.50
CA ASP A 70 5.47 -24.86 -13.90
C ASP A 70 6.47 -25.97 -14.23
N GLY A 71 6.88 -26.65 -13.17
CA GLY A 71 7.68 -27.85 -13.15
C GLY A 71 7.08 -28.91 -14.06
N GLY A 72 7.47 -28.86 -15.33
CA GLY A 72 7.04 -29.78 -16.38
C GLY A 72 8.21 -30.28 -17.23
N SER A 73 9.45 -30.25 -16.72
CA SER A 73 10.54 -31.04 -17.31
C SER A 73 10.34 -32.51 -16.93
N THR A 74 9.34 -33.14 -17.52
CA THR A 74 9.35 -34.60 -17.65
C THR A 74 10.38 -34.93 -18.71
N GLY A 75 11.56 -35.31 -18.22
CA GLY A 75 12.61 -35.86 -19.07
C GLY A 75 12.04 -37.01 -19.88
N ILE A 76 12.19 -36.93 -21.20
CA ILE A 76 12.25 -38.12 -22.03
C ILE A 76 13.45 -38.00 -22.97
N SER A 77 14.36 -38.94 -22.75
CA SER A 77 15.55 -39.25 -23.50
C SER A 77 15.32 -39.21 -25.01
N SER A 78 16.27 -38.64 -25.73
CA SER A 78 16.48 -38.93 -27.14
C SER A 78 16.67 -40.43 -27.34
N VAL A 79 15.85 -41.03 -28.20
CA VAL A 79 16.23 -42.24 -28.95
C VAL A 79 15.55 -42.19 -30.30
N SER A 80 16.39 -42.10 -31.32
CA SER A 80 16.06 -42.21 -32.74
C SER A 80 15.89 -43.69 -33.11
N GLU A 81 14.74 -44.06 -33.69
CA GLU A 81 14.64 -45.20 -34.60
C GLU A 81 13.30 -45.10 -35.35
N GLY A 82 13.37 -45.10 -36.68
CA GLY A 82 12.21 -44.98 -37.56
C GLY A 82 11.54 -46.32 -37.81
N TYR A 83 10.22 -46.30 -38.02
CA TYR A 83 9.51 -47.21 -38.91
C TYR A 83 8.17 -46.56 -39.27
N GLU A 84 7.84 -46.64 -40.56
CA GLU A 84 6.63 -46.13 -41.20
C GLU A 84 5.40 -46.85 -40.65
N SER A 85 4.30 -46.13 -40.35
CA SER A 85 2.91 -46.59 -40.54
C SER A 85 1.88 -45.55 -40.06
N ASP A 86 1.01 -45.21 -40.99
CA ASP A 86 -0.40 -44.87 -40.85
C ASP A 86 -0.92 -43.57 -40.21
N THR A 87 -1.93 -43.10 -40.93
CA THR A 87 -2.74 -41.90 -40.84
C THR A 87 -3.62 -41.89 -39.59
N ASP A 88 -3.34 -40.96 -38.70
CA ASP A 88 -4.31 -40.07 -38.03
C ASP A 88 -3.59 -39.35 -36.89
N ARG A 89 -2.58 -38.55 -37.27
CA ARG A 89 -1.95 -37.62 -36.33
C ARG A 89 -2.82 -36.38 -36.26
N ASP A 90 -3.63 -36.34 -35.21
CA ASP A 90 -4.25 -35.16 -34.64
C ASP A 90 -3.14 -34.12 -34.38
N SER A 91 -2.83 -33.38 -35.45
CA SER A 91 -1.79 -32.37 -35.48
C SER A 91 -2.39 -31.12 -34.86
N ARG A 92 -2.72 -31.16 -33.56
CA ARG A 92 -2.93 -29.95 -32.77
C ARG A 92 -1.59 -29.26 -32.63
N ILE A 93 -1.24 -28.55 -33.68
CA ILE A 93 -0.20 -27.54 -33.75
C ILE A 93 -0.52 -26.53 -32.63
N ARG A 94 -0.02 -26.76 -31.41
CA ARG A 94 0.06 -25.77 -30.34
C ARG A 94 1.18 -24.78 -30.69
N ARG A 95 1.00 -24.04 -31.78
CA ARG A 95 1.77 -22.83 -32.09
C ARG A 95 0.79 -21.68 -32.14
N HIS A 96 0.48 -21.06 -30.99
CA HIS A 96 0.12 -19.62 -30.97
C HIS A 96 -0.04 -18.96 -29.59
N ASN A 97 0.27 -19.60 -28.46
CA ASN A 97 0.04 -18.97 -27.14
C ASN A 97 0.95 -17.77 -26.82
N SER A 98 2.01 -17.52 -27.60
CA SER A 98 2.98 -16.45 -27.30
C SER A 98 2.45 -15.07 -27.70
N MET A 99 1.92 -14.90 -28.92
CA MET A 99 1.40 -13.59 -29.36
C MET A 99 0.11 -13.15 -28.67
N GLU A 100 -0.73 -14.10 -28.28
CA GLU A 100 -1.99 -13.80 -27.59
C GLU A 100 -1.75 -13.34 -26.14
N LYS A 101 -0.72 -13.89 -25.48
CA LYS A 101 -0.26 -13.42 -24.17
C LYS A 101 0.22 -11.96 -24.22
N PHE A 102 1.03 -11.58 -25.21
CA PHE A 102 1.48 -10.19 -25.36
C PHE A 102 0.35 -9.20 -25.65
N ARG A 103 -0.69 -9.60 -26.40
CA ARG A 103 -1.85 -8.72 -26.64
C ARG A 103 -2.70 -8.58 -25.38
N LYS A 104 -2.91 -9.67 -24.66
CA LYS A 104 -3.72 -9.70 -23.45
C LYS A 104 -3.06 -8.91 -22.30
N THR A 105 -1.75 -9.05 -22.09
CA THR A 105 -1.03 -8.29 -21.05
C THR A 105 -0.98 -6.79 -21.33
N ASN A 106 -0.94 -6.39 -22.61
CA ASN A 106 -0.93 -4.97 -22.98
C ASN A 106 -2.32 -4.32 -22.84
N GLU A 107 -3.39 -5.07 -23.15
CA GLU A 107 -4.77 -4.64 -22.91
C GLU A 107 -5.11 -4.64 -21.40
N GLU A 108 -4.75 -5.70 -20.66
CA GLU A 108 -4.90 -5.74 -19.19
C GLU A 108 -4.06 -4.68 -18.50
N GLY A 109 -2.88 -4.36 -19.01
CA GLY A 109 -2.01 -3.26 -18.55
C GLY A 109 -2.72 -1.91 -18.56
N GLY A 110 -3.32 -1.55 -19.69
CA GLY A 110 -4.11 -0.32 -19.80
C GLY A 110 -5.30 -0.30 -18.85
N ILE A 111 -6.03 -1.42 -18.75
CA ILE A 111 -7.20 -1.55 -17.88
C ILE A 111 -6.81 -1.42 -16.40
N ALA A 112 -5.71 -2.03 -15.97
CA ALA A 112 -5.25 -1.99 -14.59
C ALA A 112 -4.87 -0.56 -14.16
N ILE A 113 -4.21 0.20 -15.04
CA ILE A 113 -3.85 1.60 -14.79
C ILE A 113 -5.11 2.46 -14.63
N GLU A 114 -6.08 2.33 -15.54
CA GLU A 114 -7.34 3.07 -15.46
C GLU A 114 -8.14 2.74 -14.20
N GLN A 115 -8.23 1.45 -13.86
CA GLN A 115 -8.91 0.99 -12.65
C GLN A 115 -8.18 1.45 -11.38
N GLY A 116 -6.85 1.43 -11.36
CA GLY A 116 -6.04 1.92 -10.24
C GLY A 116 -6.22 3.42 -10.03
N GLN A 117 -6.22 4.21 -11.11
CA GLN A 117 -6.49 5.65 -11.04
C GLN A 117 -7.90 5.94 -10.51
N LYS A 118 -8.90 5.17 -10.95
CA LYS A 118 -10.27 5.27 -10.43
C LYS A 118 -10.32 4.93 -8.94
N TRP A 119 -9.65 3.86 -8.52
CA TRP A 119 -9.62 3.45 -7.13
C TRP A 119 -8.90 4.46 -6.23
N ALA A 120 -7.80 5.05 -6.69
CA ALA A 120 -7.14 6.15 -5.98
C ALA A 120 -8.11 7.32 -5.70
N ASN A 121 -8.95 7.68 -6.69
CA ASN A 121 -9.97 8.70 -6.51
C ASN A 121 -11.05 8.31 -5.49
N GLU A 122 -11.40 7.01 -5.40
CA GLU A 122 -12.35 6.48 -4.41
C GLU A 122 -11.77 6.46 -2.98
N LEU A 123 -10.47 6.20 -2.84
CA LEU A 123 -9.78 6.24 -1.54
C LEU A 123 -9.71 7.65 -0.95
N GLY A 124 -9.81 8.66 -1.81
CA GLY A 124 -10.02 10.05 -1.42
C GLY A 124 -9.14 11.02 -2.19
N SER A 125 -9.48 12.30 -2.11
CA SER A 125 -8.78 13.40 -2.80
C SER A 125 -7.32 13.61 -2.37
N GLU A 126 -6.92 12.97 -1.27
CA GLU A 126 -5.59 13.06 -0.67
C GLU A 126 -4.73 11.82 -1.02
N CYS A 127 -5.27 10.87 -1.78
CA CYS A 127 -4.52 9.73 -2.34
C CYS A 127 -3.82 10.15 -3.64
N GLU A 128 -2.51 9.97 -3.71
CA GLU A 128 -1.70 10.25 -4.90
C GLU A 128 -1.52 8.98 -5.74
N PHE A 129 -1.87 9.02 -7.02
CA PHE A 129 -1.62 7.93 -7.95
C PHE A 129 -0.30 8.15 -8.68
N ILE A 130 0.56 7.14 -8.70
CA ILE A 130 1.90 7.19 -9.32
C ILE A 130 2.04 5.98 -10.22
N VAL A 131 2.46 6.20 -11.46
CA VAL A 131 2.88 5.14 -12.38
C VAL A 131 4.39 5.17 -12.46
N LEU A 132 5.03 4.03 -12.23
CA LEU A 132 6.49 3.87 -12.22
C LEU A 132 6.88 2.68 -13.09
N SER A 133 8.07 2.77 -13.69
CA SER A 133 8.77 1.64 -14.29
C SER A 133 10.01 1.39 -13.45
N SER A 134 10.02 0.29 -12.69
CA SER A 134 11.12 -0.06 -11.78
C SER A 134 12.50 -0.13 -12.46
N SER A 135 12.54 -0.54 -13.72
CA SER A 135 13.71 -0.74 -14.59
C SER A 135 14.25 0.57 -15.15
N GLN A 136 13.40 1.59 -15.26
CA GLN A 136 13.77 2.94 -15.72
C GLN A 136 13.84 3.95 -14.56
N PHE A 137 13.68 3.48 -13.31
CA PHE A 137 13.61 4.35 -12.15
C PHE A 137 15.00 4.85 -11.71
N THR A 138 15.35 6.07 -12.11
CA THR A 138 16.63 6.73 -11.73
C THR A 138 16.50 7.68 -10.54
N ASP A 139 15.27 8.05 -10.19
CA ASP A 139 14.97 9.23 -9.37
C ASP A 139 14.60 8.87 -7.92
N ALA A 140 15.25 7.86 -7.37
CA ALA A 140 14.95 7.35 -6.03
C ALA A 140 15.06 8.43 -4.92
N ASN A 141 16.07 9.30 -5.01
CA ASN A 141 16.29 10.35 -4.01
C ASN A 141 15.15 11.37 -4.01
N THR A 142 14.73 11.85 -5.18
CA THR A 142 13.65 12.83 -5.28
C THR A 142 12.31 12.22 -4.85
N PHE A 143 12.08 10.94 -5.16
CA PHE A 143 10.92 10.20 -4.68
C PHE A 143 10.86 10.11 -3.15
N LEU A 144 11.97 9.75 -2.51
CA LEU A 144 12.08 9.69 -1.04
C LEU A 144 11.94 11.07 -0.40
N GLU A 145 12.52 12.11 -0.98
CA GLU A 145 12.33 13.50 -0.53
C GLU A 145 10.85 13.91 -0.60
N ASN A 146 10.16 13.54 -1.68
CA ASN A 146 8.72 13.79 -1.83
C ASN A 146 7.90 13.06 -0.76
N ILE A 147 8.27 11.83 -0.39
CA ILE A 147 7.65 11.10 0.73
C ILE A 147 7.83 11.87 2.05
N ILE A 148 9.08 12.26 2.36
CA ILE A 148 9.41 13.00 3.59
C ILE A 148 8.65 14.33 3.64
N ASN A 149 8.61 15.06 2.54
CA ASN A 149 7.89 16.33 2.42
C ASN A 149 6.38 16.16 2.61
N SER A 150 5.79 15.10 2.06
CA SER A 150 4.38 14.75 2.27
C SER A 150 4.10 14.51 3.75
N ILE A 151 4.86 13.63 4.40
CA ILE A 151 4.71 13.33 5.84
C ILE A 151 4.79 14.61 6.69
N HIS A 152 5.78 15.46 6.43
CA HIS A 152 5.94 16.73 7.15
C HIS A 152 4.76 17.69 6.93
N LYS A 153 4.22 17.76 5.71
CA LYS A 153 3.07 18.61 5.38
C LYS A 153 1.81 18.14 6.11
N TYR A 154 1.52 16.84 6.10
CA TYR A 154 0.36 16.28 6.82
C TYR A 154 0.48 16.45 8.32
N ARG A 155 1.66 16.18 8.90
CA ARG A 155 1.90 16.40 10.34
C ARG A 155 1.65 17.85 10.74
N LYS A 156 2.16 18.82 9.97
CA LYS A 156 1.91 20.26 10.20
C LYS A 156 0.43 20.63 10.09
N ARG A 157 -0.31 20.05 9.13
CA ARG A 157 -1.76 20.29 8.96
C ARG A 157 -2.55 19.76 10.15
N ASN A 158 -2.27 18.54 10.60
CA ASN A 158 -2.94 17.89 11.72
C ASN A 158 -2.68 18.60 13.07
N MET A 159 -1.46 19.10 13.30
CA MET A 159 -1.17 19.88 14.51
C MET A 159 -1.97 21.20 14.55
N ARG A 160 -2.16 21.86 13.41
CA ARG A 160 -2.89 23.14 13.33
C ARG A 160 -4.39 22.96 13.59
N THR A 161 -5.01 21.87 13.17
CA THR A 161 -6.43 21.58 13.47
C THR A 161 -6.62 21.25 14.95
N PHE A 162 -5.72 20.46 15.54
CA PHE A 162 -5.77 20.13 16.97
C PHE A 162 -5.63 21.36 17.89
N LEU A 163 -4.69 22.27 17.59
CA LEU A 163 -4.49 23.51 18.35
C LEU A 163 -5.69 24.48 18.27
N LYS A 164 -6.44 24.48 17.16
CA LYS A 164 -7.67 25.28 17.04
C LYS A 164 -8.78 24.75 17.95
N HIS A 165 -8.90 23.43 18.11
CA HIS A 165 -9.90 22.82 19.00
C HIS A 165 -9.57 22.97 20.48
N LEU A 166 -8.29 23.03 20.86
CA LEU A 166 -7.89 23.31 22.24
C LEU A 166 -8.14 24.77 22.64
N LYS A 167 -7.92 25.73 21.72
CA LYS A 167 -8.16 27.16 21.98
C LYS A 167 -9.63 27.56 22.00
N SER A 168 -10.54 26.77 21.41
CA SER A 168 -11.98 27.03 21.49
C SER A 168 -12.61 26.55 22.81
N ARG A 169 -11.95 25.66 23.56
CA ARG A 169 -12.46 25.11 24.82
C ARG A 169 -12.05 25.93 26.06
N SER A 170 -11.14 26.91 25.91
CA SER A 170 -10.65 27.73 27.03
C SER A 170 -11.40 29.07 27.21
N LYS A 171 -12.56 29.27 26.56
CA LYS A 171 -13.35 30.52 26.65
C LYS A 171 -14.70 30.39 27.35
N SER A 172 -14.89 29.37 28.19
CA SER A 172 -16.08 29.28 29.05
C SER A 172 -15.71 28.79 30.45
N SER A 173 -15.01 29.62 31.22
CA SER A 173 -14.99 29.50 32.68
C SER A 173 -14.49 30.80 33.30
N THR A 174 -15.39 31.78 33.38
CA THR A 174 -15.24 32.84 34.37
C THR A 174 -16.63 33.22 34.89
N GLN A 175 -16.72 33.23 36.22
CA GLN A 175 -17.83 33.64 37.09
C GLN A 175 -18.87 32.58 37.49
N LYS A 176 -18.64 31.93 38.63
CA LYS A 176 -19.21 32.36 39.93
C LYS A 176 -18.52 31.66 41.10
N LEU A 177 -18.14 32.45 42.11
CA LEU A 177 -17.83 32.04 43.48
C LEU A 177 -18.97 31.17 44.04
N ASP A 178 -18.67 30.09 44.77
CA ASP A 178 -18.66 30.15 46.24
C ASP A 178 -18.02 28.92 46.90
N LYS A 179 -17.59 29.12 48.15
CA LYS A 179 -16.86 28.19 49.03
C LYS A 179 -17.59 26.86 49.26
N THR A 180 -16.83 25.75 49.30
CA THR A 180 -16.79 24.87 50.49
C THR A 180 -15.60 23.90 50.44
N ARG A 181 -15.14 23.61 51.65
CA ARG A 181 -13.92 22.94 52.08
C ARG A 181 -14.32 21.49 52.41
N ASP A 182 -13.62 20.49 51.87
CA ASP A 182 -13.03 19.39 52.66
C ASP A 182 -12.36 18.28 51.83
N SER A 183 -11.19 17.89 52.35
CA SER A 183 -10.51 16.58 52.36
C SER A 183 -10.50 15.63 51.16
N ARG A 184 -9.25 15.34 50.72
CA ARG A 184 -8.62 14.01 50.51
C ARG A 184 -9.50 12.95 49.81
N GLU A 185 -9.19 12.55 48.58
CA GLU A 185 -8.18 11.50 48.35
C GLU A 185 -7.58 11.62 46.94
N SER A 186 -6.26 11.53 46.86
CA SER A 186 -5.49 11.63 45.63
C SER A 186 -5.23 10.24 45.09
N THR A 187 -6.16 9.70 44.30
CA THR A 187 -5.83 8.65 43.34
C THR A 187 -5.06 9.30 42.20
N LYS A 188 -3.73 9.28 42.34
CA LYS A 188 -2.78 9.40 41.23
C LYS A 188 -3.14 8.35 40.17
N SER A 189 -4.05 8.66 39.26
CA SER A 189 -4.03 8.04 37.95
C SER A 189 -2.82 8.63 37.24
N SER A 190 -1.72 7.92 37.39
CA SER A 190 -0.53 8.06 36.57
C SER A 190 -0.98 8.00 35.11
N ILE A 191 -1.28 9.17 34.54
CA ILE A 191 -1.18 9.37 33.10
C ILE A 191 0.31 9.18 32.85
N SER A 192 0.70 7.92 32.66
CA SER A 192 1.95 7.59 32.00
C SER A 192 1.75 8.13 30.60
N SER A 193 2.04 9.42 30.42
CA SER A 193 2.49 9.92 29.14
C SER A 193 3.74 9.11 28.87
N SER A 194 3.57 8.00 28.16
CA SER A 194 4.62 7.38 27.42
C SER A 194 5.11 8.47 26.47
N TYR A 195 6.03 9.29 26.96
CA TYR A 195 7.11 9.84 26.17
C TYR A 195 7.83 8.60 25.63
N SER A 196 7.21 7.97 24.64
CA SER A 196 7.92 7.13 23.69
C SER A 196 8.98 8.05 23.14
N ASP A 197 10.24 7.70 23.37
CA ASP A 197 11.40 8.25 22.70
C ASP A 197 11.01 8.65 21.28
N ILE A 198 10.85 9.96 21.07
CA ILE A 198 10.63 10.53 19.75
C ILE A 198 12.01 10.49 19.10
N GLU A 199 12.47 9.29 18.77
CA GLU A 199 13.34 9.16 17.64
C GLU A 199 12.56 9.76 16.46
N ASN A 200 13.15 10.73 15.76
CA ASN A 200 12.57 11.37 14.58
C ASN A 200 12.55 10.39 13.39
N LYS A 201 11.94 9.23 13.62
CA LYS A 201 11.72 8.15 12.66
C LYS A 201 10.29 8.30 12.16
N SER A 202 10.16 8.47 10.85
CA SER A 202 8.86 8.45 10.19
C SER A 202 8.60 7.05 9.67
N LYS A 203 7.43 6.51 10.00
CA LYS A 203 7.05 5.14 9.68
C LYS A 203 6.30 5.10 8.36
N VAL A 204 6.76 4.31 7.41
CA VAL A 204 6.13 4.13 6.12
C VAL A 204 5.62 2.70 6.04
N CYS A 205 4.31 2.54 5.85
CA CYS A 205 3.73 1.23 5.58
C CYS A 205 3.81 0.98 4.07
N THR A 206 4.47 -0.08 3.66
CA THR A 206 4.52 -0.54 2.26
C THR A 206 3.70 -1.79 2.15
N ILE A 207 2.77 -1.87 1.21
CA ILE A 207 2.00 -3.09 0.96
C ILE A 207 2.12 -3.38 -0.54
N MET A 208 2.61 -4.57 -0.88
CA MET A 208 2.86 -5.04 -2.24
C MET A 208 2.04 -6.29 -2.52
#